data_AF-A0A4Q2Z9P5-F1
#
_entry.id   AF-A0A4Q2Z9P5-F1
#
_cell.length_a   1.000
_cell.length_b   1.000
_cell.length_c   1.000
_cell.angle_alpha   90.00
_cell.angle_beta   90.00
_cell.angle_gamma   90.00
#
_symmetry.space_group_name_H-M   'P 1'
#
loop_
_entity.id
_entity.type
_entity.pdbx_description
1 polymer ?
#
loop_
_entity_poly.entity_id
_entity_poly.type
_entity_poly.pdbx_seq_one_letter_code
_entity_poly.pdbx_strand_id
1 'polypeptide(L)' 'MTYSILILGGTTEAKALAGRLATDPEYQILVSLAGRTKAPAEQPVPVRIGGFGGAVGLDAFIREQG' A
#
# COMPACT_ATOMS: atom_id res chain seq x y z
N MET A 1 -1.32 18.14 -9.23
CA MET A 1 -1.11 17.80 -7.81
C MET A 1 -1.09 16.29 -7.71
N THR A 2 -0.31 15.70 -6.81
CA THR A 2 -0.18 14.24 -6.73
C THR A 2 -0.88 13.75 -5.47
N TYR A 3 -1.73 12.73 -5.60
CA TYR A 3 -2.47 12.13 -4.49
C TYR A 3 -1.74 10.87 -4.00
N SER A 4 -1.37 10.87 -2.72
CA SER A 4 -0.80 9.70 -2.06
C SER A 4 -1.90 8.71 -1.66
N ILE A 5 -1.80 7.47 -2.11
CA ILE A 5 -2.80 6.42 -1.83
C ILE A 5 -2.11 5.23 -1.16
N LEU A 6 -2.56 4.92 0.05
CA LEU A 6 -2.20 3.70 0.77
C LEU A 6 -3.26 2.61 0.52
N ILE A 7 -2.84 1.49 -0.06
CA ILE A 7 -3.71 0.32 -0.26
C ILE A 7 -3.36 -0.76 0.77
N LEU A 8 -4.33 -1.12 1.62
CA LEU A 8 -4.20 -2.28 2.49
C LEU A 8 -4.38 -3.55 1.65
N GLY A 9 -3.27 -4.21 1.35
CA GLY A 9 -3.20 -5.33 0.42
C GLY A 9 -3.40 -6.69 1.06
N GLY A 10 -3.11 -7.73 0.28
CA GLY A 10 -3.24 -9.13 0.68
C GLY A 10 -4.33 -9.89 -0.10
N THR A 11 -5.04 -9.20 -0.99
CA THR A 11 -6.02 -9.80 -1.91
C THR A 11 -5.62 -9.57 -3.36
N THR A 12 -6.18 -10.37 -4.26
CA THR A 12 -5.98 -10.23 -5.71
C THR A 12 -6.52 -8.90 -6.21
N GLU A 13 -7.65 -8.45 -5.66
CA GLU A 13 -8.31 -7.18 -6.00
C GLU A 13 -7.44 -5.99 -5.62
N ALA A 14 -6.77 -6.02 -4.47
CA ALA A 14 -5.86 -4.95 -4.06
C ALA A 14 -4.68 -4.82 -5.02
N LYS A 15 -4.12 -5.94 -5.48
CA LYS A 15 -3.05 -5.96 -6.50
C LYS A 15 -3.54 -5.40 -7.84
N ALA A 16 -4.73 -5.82 -8.29
CA ALA A 16 -5.32 -5.32 -9.53
C ALA A 16 -5.61 -3.81 -9.47
N LEU A 17 -6.13 -3.34 -8.33
CA LEU A 17 -6.38 -1.91 -8.10
C LEU A 17 -5.07 -1.11 -8.13
N ALA A 18 -4.04 -1.57 -7.42
CA ALA A 18 -2.74 -0.92 -7.41
C ALA A 18 -2.14 -0.79 -8.81
N GLY A 19 -2.20 -1.87 -9.61
CA GLY A 19 -1.71 -1.86 -10.99
C GLY A 19 -2.48 -0.90 -11.89
N ARG A 20 -3.80 -0.78 -11.72
CA ARG A 20 -4.62 0.16 -12.49
C ARG A 20 -4.37 1.62 -12.11
N LEU A 21 -4.16 1.92 -10.84
CA LEU A 21 -3.88 3.29 -10.40
C LEU A 21 -2.45 3.73 -10.75
N ALA A 22 -1.50 2.80 -10.78
CA ALA A 22 -0.11 3.09 -11.11
C ALA A 22 0.12 3.59 -12.55
N THR A 23 -0.86 3.43 -13.45
CA THR A 23 -0.75 3.94 -14.82
C THR A 23 -0.97 5.45 -14.92
N ASP A 24 -1.51 6.06 -13.87
CA ASP A 24 -1.83 7.48 -13.82
C ASP A 24 -0.80 8.23 -12.95
N PRO A 25 -0.04 9.18 -13.52
CA PRO A 25 1.01 9.92 -12.80
C PRO A 25 0.47 10.84 -11.71
N GLU A 26 -0.85 11.09 -11.65
CA GLU A 26 -1.46 11.84 -10.56
C GLU A 26 -1.49 11.06 -9.23
N TYR A 27 -1.25 9.74 -9.25
CA TYR A 27 -1.27 8.91 -8.03
C TYR A 27 0.10 8.37 -7.64
N GLN A 28 0.45 8.55 -6.37
CA GLN A 28 1.56 7.85 -5.72
C GLN A 28 1.02 6.70 -4.88
N ILE A 29 1.25 5.47 -5.33
CA ILE A 29 0.67 4.27 -4.73
C ILE A 29 1.67 3.57 -3.82
N LEU A 30 1.23 3.23 -2.61
CA LEU A 30 1.94 2.33 -1.70
C LEU A 30 1.02 1.18 -1.28
N VAL A 31 1.46 -0.07 -1.49
CA VAL A 31 0.74 -1.25 -1.00
C VAL A 31 1.32 -1.69 0.34
N SER A 32 0.45 -2.04 1.29
CA SER A 32 0.81 -2.52 2.62
C SER A 32 0.42 -3.97 2.82
N LEU A 33 1.38 -4.85 3.08
CA LEU A 33 1.14 -6.27 3.36
C LEU A 33 1.43 -6.62 4.82
N ALA A 34 0.59 -7.46 5.43
CA ALA A 34 0.73 -7.87 6.82
C ALA A 34 1.96 -8.77 7.11
N GLY A 35 2.64 -9.29 6.09
CA GLY A 35 3.82 -10.14 6.25
C GLY A 35 3.53 -11.59 6.70
N ARG A 36 2.30 -12.08 6.53
CA ARG A 36 1.92 -13.47 6.89
C ARG A 36 2.42 -14.53 5.91
N THR A 37 2.81 -14.13 4.69
CA THR A 37 3.30 -15.01 3.64
C THR A 37 4.81 -14.82 3.48
N LYS A 38 5.57 -15.93 3.46
CA LYS A 38 7.04 -15.88 3.34
C LYS A 38 7.54 -15.28 2.03
N ALA A 39 6.79 -15.46 0.95
CA ALA A 39 7.07 -14.92 -0.38
C ALA A 39 5.78 -14.33 -0.97
N PRO A 40 5.41 -13.09 -0.61
CA PRO A 40 4.26 -12.43 -1.22
C PRO A 40 4.47 -12.24 -2.72
N ALA A 41 3.40 -12.37 -3.49
CA ALA A 41 3.46 -12.14 -4.94
C ALA A 41 3.94 -10.71 -5.23
N GLU A 42 4.75 -10.57 -6.27
CA GLU A 42 5.25 -9.27 -6.74
C GLU A 42 4.09 -8.30 -6.97
N GLN A 43 4.26 -7.07 -6.51
CA GLN A 43 3.31 -5.98 -6.68
C GLN A 43 3.84 -4.99 -7.72
N PRO A 44 2.98 -4.40 -8.55
CA PRO A 44 3.39 -3.46 -9.60
C PRO A 44 3.80 -2.08 -9.08
N VAL A 45 3.85 -1.89 -7.76
CA VAL A 45 4.04 -0.61 -7.06
C VAL A 45 4.90 -0.84 -5.82
N PRO A 46 5.48 0.23 -5.21
CA PRO A 46 6.17 0.13 -3.93
C PRO A 46 5.34 -0.59 -2.85
N VAL A 47 6.02 -1.36 -2.00
CA VAL A 47 5.39 -2.19 -0.96
C VAL A 47 6.05 -1.94 0.39
N ARG A 48 5.23 -1.75 1.44
CA ARG A 48 5.64 -1.92 2.84
C ARG A 48 5.17 -3.26 3.38
N ILE A 49 5.99 -3.91 4.20
CA ILE A 49 5.65 -5.18 4.86
C ILE A 49 5.73 -5.01 6.37
N GLY A 50 4.69 -5.48 7.07
CA GLY A 50 4.59 -5.43 8.53
C GLY A 50 3.35 -4.68 9.01
N GLY A 51 2.96 -4.95 10.25
CA GLY A 51 1.85 -4.24 10.89
C GLY A 51 2.15 -2.74 11.07
N PHE A 52 1.11 -1.97 11.36
CA PHE A 52 1.27 -0.55 11.72
C PHE A 52 1.46 -0.32 13.22
N GLY A 53 1.24 -1.33 14.08
CA GLY A 53 1.20 -1.13 15.52
C GLY A 53 -0.18 -0.69 16.04
N GLY A 54 -1.26 -1.18 15.41
CA GLY A 54 -2.64 -0.83 15.75
C GLY A 54 -3.10 0.48 15.10
N ALA A 55 -4.25 0.99 15.54
CA ALA A 55 -4.87 2.19 14.96
C ALA A 55 -4.00 3.45 15.14
N VAL A 56 -3.36 3.60 16.31
CA VAL A 56 -2.46 4.73 16.61
C VAL A 56 -1.28 4.76 15.65
N GLY A 57 -0.66 3.62 15.39
CA GLY A 57 0.46 3.56 14.47
C GLY A 57 0.06 3.73 13.00
N LEU A 58 -1.17 3.37 12.62
CA LEU A 58 -1.71 3.69 11.29
C LEU A 58 -1.98 5.20 11.14
N ASP A 59 -2.55 5.86 12.16
CA ASP A 59 -2.73 7.32 12.16
C ASP A 59 -1.39 8.05 12.04
N ALA A 60 -0.40 7.65 12.85
CA ALA A 60 0.95 8.23 12.78
C ALA A 60 1.56 8.07 11.38
N PHE A 61 1.44 6.87 10.79
CA PHE A 61 1.93 6.60 9.44
C PHE A 61 1.27 7.50 8.39
N ILE A 62 -0.06 7.63 8.42
CA ILE A 62 -0.79 8.45 7.46
C ILE A 62 -0.40 9.92 7.59
N ARG A 63 -0.20 10.42 8.82
CA ARG A 63 0.22 11.81 9.08
C ARG A 63 1.65 12.11 8.63
N GLU A 64 2.53 11.11 8.66
CA GLU A 64 3.93 11.26 8.24
C GLU A 64 4.09 11.20 6.71
N GLN A 65 3.26 10.39 6.04
CA GLN A 65 3.39 10.07 4.61
C GLN A 65 2.36 10.76 3.70
N GLY A 66 1.33 11.40 4.27
CA GLY A 66 0.29 12.15 3.56
C GLY A 66 0.59 13.64 3.52
#